data_AF-A0A1F4CYA4-F1
#
_entry.id   AF-A0A1F4CYA4-F1
#
_cell.length_a   1.000
_cell.length_b   1.000
_cell.length_c   1.000
_cell.angle_alpha   90.00
_cell.angle_beta   90.00
_cell.angle_gamma   90.00
#
_symmetry.space_group_name_H-M   'P 1'
#
loop_
_entity.id
_entity.type
_entity.pdbx_description
1 polymer ?
#
loop_
_entity_poly.entity_id
_entity_poly.type
_entity_poly.pdbx_seq_one_letter_code
_entity_poly.pdbx_strand_id
1 'polypeptide(L)'
;MKFGLNFFPSFRPADGSTADYYGQCLRLAARADELGYSSIKTVEHSFYDYGGHSPNPCVFLSAVAARRRGLSHPGALRLEGHATLRLK
;
A
#
# COMPACT_ATOMS: atom_id res chain seq x y z
N MET A 1 14.85 -15.59 4.19
CA MET A 1 14.46 -14.51 3.27
C MET A 1 13.14 -13.92 3.73
N LYS A 2 12.91 -12.61 3.64
CA LYS A 2 11.64 -11.94 4.02
C LYS A 2 11.01 -11.32 2.77
N PHE A 3 9.72 -11.56 2.54
CA PHE A 3 8.98 -11.08 1.37
C PHE A 3 7.89 -10.11 1.79
N GLY A 4 7.62 -9.09 0.97
CA GLY A 4 6.61 -8.06 1.24
C GLY A 4 5.98 -7.58 -0.06
N LEU A 5 4.89 -6.81 0.06
CA LEU A 5 4.25 -6.16 -1.08
C LEU A 5 4.59 -4.68 -1.12
N ASN A 6 4.77 -4.14 -2.32
CA ASN A 6 4.91 -2.70 -2.56
C ASN A 6 3.81 -2.23 -3.49
N PHE A 7 3.02 -1.26 -3.05
CA PHE A 7 1.95 -0.65 -3.82
C PHE A 7 2.44 0.67 -4.43
N PHE A 8 2.53 0.70 -5.76
CA PHE A 8 2.91 1.87 -6.54
C PHE A 8 1.82 2.13 -7.59
N PRO A 9 0.96 3.16 -7.42
CA PRO A 9 -0.03 3.47 -8.43
C PRO A 9 0.66 4.17 -9.61
N SER A 10 0.57 3.61 -10.80
CA SER A 10 1.10 4.22 -12.03
C SER A 10 0.10 4.03 -13.17
N PHE A 11 -0.99 4.78 -13.12
CA PHE A 11 -2.10 4.69 -14.08
C PHE A 11 -2.74 6.07 -14.26
N ARG A 12 -3.43 6.26 -15.39
CA ARG A 12 -4.16 7.50 -15.67
C ARG A 12 -5.60 7.38 -15.18
N PRO A 13 -6.31 8.48 -14.91
CA PRO A 13 -7.74 8.43 -14.57
C PRO A 13 -8.63 7.75 -15.63
N ALA A 14 -8.18 7.71 -16.89
CA ALA A 14 -8.87 6.99 -17.97
C ALA A 14 -8.71 5.46 -17.91
N ASP A 15 -7.68 4.96 -17.22
CA ASP A 15 -7.39 3.52 -17.12
C ASP A 15 -8.11 2.88 -15.91
N GLY A 16 -8.50 3.69 -14.93
CA GLY A 16 -9.20 3.22 -13.73
C GLY A 16 -9.35 4.30 -12.66
N SER A 17 -10.13 3.98 -11.62
CA SER A 17 -10.37 4.91 -10.51
C SER A 17 -9.41 4.69 -9.34
N THR A 18 -9.04 5.78 -8.66
CA THR A 18 -8.27 5.73 -7.40
C THR A 18 -8.97 4.90 -6.33
N ALA A 19 -10.31 4.94 -6.30
CA ALA A 19 -11.10 4.19 -5.34
C ALA A 19 -10.98 2.68 -5.56
N ASP A 20 -11.07 2.22 -6.81
CA ASP A 20 -10.91 0.81 -7.17
C ASP A 20 -9.50 0.32 -6.88
N TYR A 21 -8.48 1.14 -7.19
CA TYR A 21 -7.09 0.86 -6.86
C TYR A 21 -6.92 0.62 -5.35
N TYR A 22 -7.36 1.55 -4.51
CA TYR A 22 -7.24 1.37 -3.06
C TYR A 22 -8.05 0.18 -2.56
N GLY A 23 -9.25 -0.05 -3.12
CA GLY A 23 -10.05 -1.23 -2.83
C GLY A 23 -9.29 -2.53 -3.11
N GLN A 24 -8.58 -2.62 -4.23
CA GLN A 24 -7.72 -3.76 -4.57
C GLN A 24 -6.53 -3.90 -3.61
N CYS A 25 -5.80 -2.82 -3.35
CA CYS A 25 -4.66 -2.82 -2.44
C CYS A 25 -5.03 -3.31 -1.04
N LEU A 26 -6.19 -2.90 -0.52
CA LEU A 26 -6.67 -3.32 0.79
C LEU A 26 -7.00 -4.82 0.84
N ARG A 27 -7.60 -5.38 -0.22
CA ARG A 27 -7.84 -6.83 -0.33
C ARG A 27 -6.52 -7.60 -0.41
N LEU A 28 -5.56 -7.11 -1.19
CA LEU A 28 -4.24 -7.72 -1.31
C LEU A 28 -3.46 -7.66 0.01
N ALA A 29 -3.52 -6.54 0.72
CA ALA A 29 -2.86 -6.38 2.02
C ALA A 29 -3.45 -7.33 3.08
N ALA A 30 -4.79 -7.48 3.12
CA ALA A 30 -5.44 -8.46 3.98
C ALA A 30 -5.00 -9.89 3.64
N ARG A 31 -4.94 -10.23 2.35
CA ARG A 31 -4.47 -11.55 1.92
C ARG A 31 -2.99 -11.79 2.23
N ALA A 32 -2.16 -10.75 2.14
CA ALA A 32 -0.75 -10.82 2.48
C ALA A 32 -0.53 -11.08 3.99
N ASP A 33 -1.36 -10.49 4.86
CA ASP A 33 -1.36 -10.77 6.31
C ASP A 33 -1.71 -12.24 6.58
N GLU A 34 -2.75 -12.78 5.92
CA GLU A 34 -3.14 -14.20 6.03
C GLU A 34 -2.06 -15.17 5.53
N LEU A 35 -1.31 -14.77 4.49
CA LEU A 35 -0.25 -15.58 3.88
C LEU A 35 1.12 -15.41 4.56
N GLY A 36 1.22 -14.60 5.62
CA GLY A 36 2.46 -14.44 6.37
C GLY A 36 3.53 -13.58 5.70
N TYR A 37 3.13 -12.64 4.83
CA TYR A 37 4.07 -11.65 4.28
C TYR A 37 4.61 -10.75 5.41
N SER A 38 5.86 -10.32 5.24
CA SER A 38 6.60 -9.60 6.28
C SER A 38 6.38 -8.09 6.27
N SER A 39 5.97 -7.50 5.13
CA SER A 39 5.76 -6.07 5.02
C SER A 39 4.76 -5.66 3.95
N ILE A 40 4.14 -4.49 4.16
CA ILE A 40 3.40 -3.72 3.18
C ILE A 40 4.08 -2.37 3.03
N LYS A 41 4.35 -1.98 1.78
CA LYS A 41 4.95 -0.70 1.44
C LYS A 41 4.06 0.06 0.48
N THR A 42 4.16 1.38 0.52
CA THR A 42 3.59 2.28 -0.48
C THR A 42 4.49 3.50 -0.65
N VAL A 43 4.28 4.23 -1.73
CA VAL A 43 5.01 5.46 -2.06
C VAL A 43 4.25 6.72 -1.68
N GLU A 44 4.96 7.84 -1.63
CA GLU A 44 4.41 9.19 -1.51
C GLU A 44 4.76 10.00 -2.77
N HIS A 45 3.75 10.31 -3.59
CA HIS A 45 3.88 11.17 -4.76
C HIS A 45 2.61 11.97 -4.98
N SER A 46 2.74 13.12 -5.62
CA SER A 46 1.63 14.01 -5.95
C SER A 46 1.71 14.45 -7.41
N PHE A 47 0.58 14.93 -7.95
CA PHE A 47 0.45 15.66 -9.22
C PHE A 47 0.56 14.86 -10.52
N TYR A 48 1.30 13.74 -10.55
CA TYR A 48 1.53 12.97 -11.78
C TYR A 48 0.90 11.59 -11.73
N ASP A 49 0.47 11.05 -12.87
CA ASP A 49 -0.06 9.68 -12.98
C ASP A 49 0.93 8.62 -12.43
N TYR A 50 2.23 8.91 -12.49
CA TYR A 50 3.29 8.13 -11.85
C TYR A 50 3.33 8.42 -10.34
N GLY A 51 2.61 7.61 -9.57
CA GLY A 51 2.60 7.65 -8.11
C GLY A 51 1.56 8.60 -7.50
N GLY A 52 1.07 9.59 -8.24
CA GLY A 52 0.29 10.73 -7.73
C GLY A 52 -1.06 10.39 -7.11
N HIS A 53 -1.55 9.16 -7.32
CA HIS A 53 -2.71 8.62 -6.62
C HIS A 53 -2.42 8.27 -5.15
N SER A 54 -1.16 8.36 -4.69
CA SER A 54 -0.74 8.12 -3.30
C SER A 54 -0.02 9.34 -2.70
N PRO A 55 -0.72 10.46 -2.45
CA PRO A 55 -0.12 11.69 -1.92
C PRO A 55 0.18 11.64 -0.42
N ASN A 56 -0.41 10.69 0.31
CA ASN A 56 -0.16 10.51 1.74
C ASN A 56 -0.18 9.02 2.10
N PRO A 57 0.99 8.37 2.25
CA PRO A 57 1.07 6.94 2.54
C PRO A 57 0.50 6.58 3.92
N CYS A 58 0.53 7.49 4.89
CA CYS A 58 0.03 7.24 6.23
C CYS A 58 -1.48 6.96 6.24
N VAL A 59 -2.26 7.60 5.37
CA VAL A 59 -3.71 7.37 5.25
C VAL A 59 -3.98 5.93 4.81
N PHE A 60 -3.30 5.48 3.75
CA PHE A 60 -3.45 4.12 3.25
C PHE A 60 -2.95 3.08 4.26
N LEU A 61 -1.78 3.29 4.86
CA LEU A 61 -1.21 2.35 5.83
C LEU A 61 -2.04 2.26 7.11
N SER A 62 -2.67 3.36 7.55
CA SER A 62 -3.63 3.33 8.66
C SER A 62 -4.86 2.49 8.32
N ALA A 63 -5.36 2.59 7.08
CA ALA A 63 -6.48 1.79 6.61
C ALA A 63 -6.13 0.29 6.43
N VAL A 64 -4.86 -0.04 6.16
CA VAL A 64 -4.33 -1.41 6.19
C VAL A 64 -4.25 -1.91 7.64
N ALA A 65 -3.66 -1.13 8.54
CA ALA A 65 -3.52 -1.48 9.95
C ALA A 65 -4.87 -1.79 10.61
N ALA A 66 -5.89 -0.96 10.35
CA ALA A 66 -7.23 -1.13 10.89
C ALA A 66 -7.95 -2.42 10.43
N ARG A 67 -7.54 -3.01 9.30
CA ARG A 67 -8.12 -4.24 8.75
C ARG A 67 -7.38 -5.50 9.17
N ARG A 68 -6.26 -5.36 9.90
CA ARG A 68 -5.44 -6.49 10.31
C ARG A 68 -6.22 -7.38 11.27
N ARG A 69 -6.31 -8.67 10.96
CA ARG A 69 -6.88 -9.69 11.84
C ARG A 69 -5.72 -10.26 12.64
N GLY A 70 -5.28 -9.54 13.67
CA GLY A 70 -4.03 -9.82 14.39
C GLY A 70 -3.99 -11.15 15.18
N LEU A 71 -4.14 -12.32 14.54
CA LEU A 71 -4.40 -13.55 15.28
C LEU A 71 -3.77 -14.85 14.75
N SER A 72 -2.81 -14.86 13.81
CA SER A 72 -2.28 -16.17 13.38
C SER A 72 -0.79 -16.30 13.08
N HIS A 73 0.02 -15.24 13.03
CA HIS A 73 1.46 -15.38 12.76
C HIS A 73 2.36 -14.59 13.71
N PRO A 74 3.46 -15.19 14.22
CA PRO A 74 4.39 -14.57 15.18
C PRO A 74 5.31 -13.49 14.55
N GLY A 75 4.81 -12.74 13.56
CA GLY A 75 5.53 -11.64 12.92
C GLY A 75 4.66 -10.38 12.82
N ALA A 76 5.17 -9.26 13.31
CA ALA A 76 4.54 -7.98 13.05
C ALA A 76 4.71 -7.62 11.56
N LEU A 77 3.60 -7.54 10.81
CA LEU A 77 3.58 -7.02 9.45
C LEU A 77 4.12 -5.58 9.50
N ARG A 78 5.26 -5.33 8.87
CA ARG A 78 5.88 -4.00 8.87
C ARG A 78 5.20 -3.11 7.83
N LEU A 79 4.67 -1.98 8.26
CA LEU A 79 4.10 -0.96 7.38
C LEU A 79 5.15 0.10 7.11
N GLU A 80 5.54 0.30 5.85
CA GLU A 80 6.58 1.27 5.48
C GLU A 80 6.08 2.22 4.40
N GLY A 81 5.98 3.50 4.73
CA GLY A 81 5.80 4.58 3.75
C GLY A 81 7.17 5.10 3.35
N HIS A 82 7.45 5.14 2.05
CA HIS A 82 8.67 5.77 1.55
C HIS A 82 8.30 7.02 0.74
N ALA A 83 8.85 8.17 1.16
CA ALA A 83 8.89 9.38 0.34
C ALA A 83 9.96 9.19 -0.76
N THR A 84 9.69 8.30 -1.71
CA THR A 84 10.59 8.06 -2.83
C THR A 84 10.27 9.13 -3.87
N LEU A 85 11.12 10.16 -3.98
CA LEU A 85 11.02 11.28 -4.94
C LEU A 85 9.84 12.27 -4.73
N ARG A 86 10.11 13.33 -3.96
CA ARG A 86 9.58 14.66 -4.32
C ARG A 86 10.20 15.07 -5.66
N LEU A 87 9.60 14.67 -6.78
CA LEU A 87 9.87 15.34 -8.05
C LEU A 87 9.38 16.78 -7.88
N LYS A 88 10.34 17.70 -7.76
CA LYS A 88 10.10 19.14 -7.85
C LYS A 88 9.64 19.50 -9.25
#